data_AF-A0A7V3UR18-F1
#
_entry.id   AF-A0A7V3UR18-F1
#
_cell.length_a   1.000
_cell.length_b   1.000
_cell.length_c   1.000
_cell.angle_alpha   90.00
_cell.angle_beta   90.00
_cell.angle_gamma   90.00
#
_symmetry.space_group_name_H-M   'P 1'
#
loop_
_entity.id
_entity.type
_entity.pdbx_description
1 polymer ?
#
loop_
_entity_poly.entity_id
_entity_poly.type
_entity_poly.pdbx_seq_one_letter_code
_entity_poly.pdbx_strand_id
1 'polypeptide(L)'
;MTNKILIFPEDAVEILYQILKENGLEQSRLEIITKIKEGKPFWGQIVSMLMRKFVEQQITQEQFIESLVKELPINKQKAKKIFQELNTRILNRVQEKEETQIAQDQEETKSQSSFSGANSDNTQKQAPSATNAVSAPKNTSKDLYREPIE
;
A
#
# COMPACT_ATOMS: atom_id res chain seq x y z
N MET A 1 -14.81 -26.40 -12.27
CA MET A 1 -14.95 -25.42 -11.18
C MET A 1 -14.17 -24.20 -11.62
N THR A 2 -14.84 -23.06 -11.83
CA THR A 2 -14.15 -21.83 -12.26
C THR A 2 -13.58 -21.15 -11.02
N ASN A 3 -12.27 -20.92 -11.01
CA ASN A 3 -11.63 -20.16 -9.94
C ASN A 3 -12.04 -18.69 -10.07
N LYS A 4 -12.76 -18.19 -9.07
CA LYS A 4 -13.09 -16.77 -8.94
C LYS A 4 -11.92 -16.05 -8.28
N ILE A 5 -11.54 -14.92 -8.82
CA ILE A 5 -10.51 -14.03 -8.28
C ILE A 5 -11.18 -12.74 -7.82
N LEU A 6 -10.88 -12.33 -6.60
CA LEU A 6 -11.31 -11.05 -6.04
C LEU A 6 -10.28 -9.98 -6.37
N ILE A 7 -10.71 -8.94 -7.07
CA ILE A 7 -9.90 -7.77 -7.38
C ILE A 7 -10.36 -6.61 -6.51
N PHE A 8 -9.52 -6.25 -5.55
CA PHE A 8 -9.70 -5.06 -4.73
C PHE A 8 -9.21 -3.83 -5.49
N PRO A 9 -9.79 -2.63 -5.24
CA PRO A 9 -9.33 -1.40 -5.88
C PRO A 9 -7.89 -1.07 -5.44
N GLU A 10 -7.12 -0.41 -6.30
CA GLU A 10 -5.68 -0.15 -6.09
C GLU A 10 -5.41 0.68 -4.83
N ASP A 11 -6.35 1.56 -4.48
CA ASP A 11 -6.33 2.43 -3.30
C ASP A 11 -6.83 1.74 -2.01
N ALA A 12 -7.22 0.46 -2.05
CA ALA A 12 -7.85 -0.23 -0.92
C ALA A 12 -7.02 -0.19 0.36
N VAL A 13 -5.70 -0.32 0.24
CA VAL A 13 -4.78 -0.32 1.39
C VAL A 13 -4.74 1.06 2.07
N GLU A 14 -4.64 2.12 1.27
CA GLU A 14 -4.63 3.51 1.78
C GLU A 14 -5.98 3.88 2.40
N ILE A 15 -7.08 3.50 1.74
CA ILE A 15 -8.42 3.68 2.27
C ILE A 15 -8.60 2.95 3.60
N LEU A 16 -8.16 1.68 3.69
CA LEU A 16 -8.25 0.90 4.90
C LEU A 16 -7.45 1.55 6.05
N TYR A 17 -6.23 1.99 5.77
CA TYR A 17 -5.41 2.70 6.75
C TYR A 17 -6.12 3.96 7.26
N GLN A 18 -6.70 4.75 6.35
CA GLN A 18 -7.43 5.97 6.70
C GLN A 18 -8.67 5.68 7.57
N ILE A 19 -9.46 4.66 7.23
CA ILE A 19 -10.63 4.23 8.03
C ILE A 19 -10.19 3.83 9.44
N LEU A 20 -9.13 3.03 9.56
CA LEU A 20 -8.64 2.61 10.88
C LEU A 20 -8.17 3.82 11.70
N LYS A 21 -7.42 4.73 11.08
CA LYS A 21 -6.97 5.97 11.72
C LYS A 21 -8.13 6.84 12.21
N GLU A 22 -9.13 7.09 11.37
CA GLU A 22 -10.32 7.89 11.69
C GLU A 22 -11.14 7.30 12.86
N ASN A 23 -11.02 6.00 13.12
CA ASN A 23 -11.71 5.31 14.20
C ASN A 23 -10.84 5.09 15.46
N GLY A 24 -9.63 5.65 15.47
CA GLY A 24 -8.67 5.57 16.58
C GLY A 24 -7.94 4.23 16.66
N LEU A 25 -7.86 3.51 15.53
CA LEU A 25 -7.14 2.26 15.35
C LEU A 25 -5.85 2.47 14.56
N GLU A 26 -5.03 3.42 14.99
CA GLU A 26 -3.71 3.63 14.41
C GLU A 26 -2.67 2.77 15.12
N GLN A 27 -1.80 2.11 14.35
CA GLN A 27 -0.64 1.39 14.87
C GLN A 27 0.62 1.99 14.30
N SER A 28 1.59 2.22 15.16
CA SER A 28 2.94 2.62 14.75
C SER A 28 3.61 1.49 13.96
N ARG A 29 4.57 1.89 13.12
CA ARG A 29 5.41 0.93 12.39
C ARG A 29 6.12 -0.06 13.32
N LEU A 30 6.54 0.40 14.50
CA LEU A 30 7.24 -0.45 15.46
C LEU A 30 6.30 -1.52 16.06
N GLU A 31 5.06 -1.17 16.40
CA GLU A 31 4.05 -2.14 16.86
C GLU A 31 3.71 -3.17 15.79
N ILE A 32 3.60 -2.75 14.54
CA ILE A 32 3.36 -3.65 13.40
C ILE A 32 4.53 -4.63 13.24
N ILE A 33 5.77 -4.14 13.24
CA ILE A 33 6.97 -4.99 13.13
C ILE A 33 7.04 -5.98 14.29
N THR A 34 6.76 -5.56 15.52
CA THR A 34 6.73 -6.44 16.69
C THR A 34 5.68 -7.54 16.54
N LYS A 35 4.45 -7.20 16.14
CA LYS A 35 3.40 -8.18 15.89
C LYS A 35 3.78 -9.19 14.80
N ILE A 36 4.39 -8.73 13.70
CA ILE A 36 4.88 -9.60 12.63
C ILE A 36 5.93 -10.58 13.17
N LYS A 37 6.90 -10.11 13.97
CA LYS A 37 7.92 -10.97 14.60
C LYS A 37 7.33 -12.00 15.56
N GLU A 38 6.26 -11.63 16.26
CA GLU A 38 5.53 -12.52 17.17
C GLU A 38 4.55 -13.46 16.44
N GLY A 39 4.44 -13.38 15.11
CA GLY A 39 3.45 -14.15 14.34
C GLY A 39 1.99 -13.76 14.64
N LYS A 40 1.77 -12.57 15.20
CA LYS A 40 0.44 -12.05 15.53
C LYS A 40 -0.05 -11.11 14.43
N PRO A 41 -1.36 -11.11 14.11
CA PRO A 41 -1.90 -10.18 13.15
C PRO A 41 -1.92 -8.75 13.71
N PHE A 42 -1.69 -7.78 12.82
CA PHE A 42 -1.96 -6.37 13.06
C PHE A 42 -3.37 -6.01 12.56
N TRP A 43 -3.90 -4.87 12.99
CA TRP A 43 -5.30 -4.51 12.78
C TRP A 43 -5.69 -4.45 11.30
N GLY A 44 -4.86 -3.87 10.44
CA GLY A 44 -5.08 -3.90 8.99
C GLY A 44 -5.17 -5.32 8.41
N GLN A 45 -4.37 -6.25 8.92
CA GLN A 45 -4.44 -7.66 8.52
C GLN A 45 -5.75 -8.31 8.99
N ILE A 46 -6.17 -8.05 10.23
CA ILE A 46 -7.44 -8.56 10.78
C ILE A 46 -8.61 -8.10 9.90
N VAL A 47 -8.67 -6.79 9.61
CA VAL A 47 -9.77 -6.21 8.82
C VAL A 47 -9.76 -6.73 7.38
N SER A 48 -8.61 -6.77 6.72
CA SER A 48 -8.52 -7.31 5.35
C SER A 48 -8.91 -8.79 5.26
N MET A 49 -8.56 -9.61 6.26
CA MET A 49 -9.02 -11.00 6.33
C MET A 49 -10.53 -11.10 6.48
N LEU A 50 -11.14 -10.27 7.34
CA LEU A 50 -12.59 -10.24 7.49
C LEU A 50 -13.28 -9.74 6.21
N MET A 51 -12.72 -8.74 5.53
CA MET A 51 -13.25 -8.22 4.27
C MET A 51 -13.28 -9.31 3.20
N ARG A 52 -12.17 -10.06 3.08
CA ARG A 52 -12.11 -11.21 2.17
C ARG A 52 -13.19 -12.24 2.48
N LYS A 53 -13.32 -12.67 3.73
CA LYS A 53 -14.36 -13.63 4.14
C LYS A 53 -15.78 -13.13 3.86
N PHE A 54 -16.01 -11.83 4.03
CA PHE A 54 -17.31 -11.22 3.76
C PHE A 54 -17.63 -11.20 2.26
N VAL A 55 -16.67 -10.80 1.41
CA VAL A 55 -16.84 -10.81 -0.05
C VAL A 55 -17.02 -12.24 -0.56
N GLU A 56 -16.28 -13.20 -0.02
CA GLU A 56 -16.43 -14.64 -0.32
C GLU A 56 -17.70 -15.27 0.28
N GLN A 57 -18.59 -14.47 0.89
CA GLN A 57 -19.85 -14.90 1.51
C GLN A 57 -19.69 -15.98 2.60
N GLN A 58 -18.52 -16.05 3.23
CA GLN A 58 -18.24 -17.00 4.33
C GLN A 58 -18.73 -16.49 5.69
N ILE A 59 -18.94 -15.17 5.81
CA ILE A 59 -19.47 -14.55 7.02
C ILE A 59 -20.55 -13.54 6.67
N THR A 60 -21.55 -13.40 7.54
CA THR A 60 -22.57 -12.36 7.44
C THR A 60 -22.05 -11.01 7.92
N GLN A 61 -22.78 -9.94 7.61
CA GLN A 61 -22.49 -8.61 8.15
C GLN A 61 -22.46 -8.59 9.69
N GLU A 62 -23.36 -9.31 10.35
CA GLU A 62 -23.40 -9.38 11.80
C GLU A 62 -22.15 -10.08 12.35
N GLN A 63 -21.76 -11.22 11.76
CA GLN A 63 -20.54 -11.93 12.13
C GLN A 63 -19.28 -11.11 11.88
N PHE A 64 -19.26 -10.30 10.81
CA PHE A 64 -18.18 -9.35 10.55
C PHE A 64 -18.05 -8.33 11.68
N ILE A 65 -19.16 -7.69 12.06
CA ILE A 65 -19.19 -6.68 13.13
C ILE A 65 -18.79 -7.31 14.47
N GLU A 66 -19.28 -8.50 14.79
CA GLU A 66 -18.92 -9.23 16.01
C GLU A 66 -17.44 -9.61 16.04
N SER A 67 -16.91 -10.07 14.91
CA SER A 67 -15.48 -10.37 14.77
C SER A 67 -14.61 -9.13 14.97
N LEU A 68 -15.02 -7.97 14.45
CA LEU A 68 -14.32 -6.73 14.70
C LEU A 68 -14.29 -6.37 16.20
N VAL A 69 -15.42 -6.49 16.91
CA VAL A 69 -15.48 -6.20 18.36
C VAL A 69 -14.62 -7.18 19.16
N LYS A 70 -14.52 -8.44 18.72
CA LYS A 70 -13.72 -9.46 19.38
C LYS A 70 -12.22 -9.27 19.18
N GLU A 71 -11.81 -8.93 17.97
CA GLU A 71 -10.40 -8.90 17.57
C GLU A 71 -9.74 -7.52 17.75
N LEU A 72 -10.54 -6.46 17.85
CA LEU A 72 -10.06 -5.08 17.98
C LEU A 72 -10.56 -4.44 19.29
N PRO A 73 -9.80 -3.51 19.87
CA PRO A 73 -10.20 -2.81 21.09
C PRO A 73 -11.26 -1.72 20.81
N ILE A 74 -12.42 -2.12 20.28
CA ILE A 74 -13.52 -1.23 19.91
C ILE A 74 -14.87 -1.76 20.40
N ASN A 75 -15.83 -0.85 20.56
CA ASN A 75 -17.22 -1.22 20.87
C ASN A 75 -18.02 -1.53 19.59
N LYS A 76 -19.22 -2.10 19.77
CA LYS A 76 -20.13 -2.47 18.67
C LYS A 76 -20.52 -1.28 17.78
N GLN A 77 -20.61 -0.07 18.34
CA GLN A 77 -20.94 1.13 17.56
C GLN A 77 -19.80 1.51 16.60
N LYS A 78 -18.56 1.52 17.08
CA LYS A 78 -17.38 1.73 16.23
C LYS A 78 -17.22 0.63 15.19
N ALA A 79 -17.44 -0.63 15.55
CA ALA A 79 -17.38 -1.74 14.59
C ALA A 79 -18.41 -1.58 13.46
N LYS A 80 -19.65 -1.15 13.77
CA LYS A 80 -20.67 -0.81 12.76
C LYS A 80 -20.21 0.32 11.84
N LYS A 81 -19.63 1.38 12.40
CA LYS A 81 -19.13 2.53 11.64
C LYS A 81 -18.01 2.12 10.68
N ILE A 82 -17.02 1.35 11.16
CA ILE A 82 -15.94 0.80 10.33
C ILE A 82 -16.53 -0.03 9.18
N PHE A 83 -17.47 -0.94 9.46
CA PHE A 83 -18.12 -1.72 8.42
C PHE A 83 -18.80 -0.84 7.36
N GLN A 84 -19.54 0.20 7.78
CA GLN A 84 -20.21 1.12 6.84
C GLN A 84 -19.21 1.87 5.95
N GLU A 85 -18.10 2.35 6.52
CA GLU A 85 -17.04 3.03 5.78
C GLU A 85 -16.33 2.09 4.79
N LEU A 86 -16.01 0.87 5.23
CA LEU A 86 -15.45 -0.17 4.36
C LEU A 86 -16.40 -0.52 3.23
N ASN A 87 -17.70 -0.67 3.53
CA ASN A 87 -18.70 -1.00 2.53
C ASN A 87 -18.80 0.07 1.44
N THR A 88 -18.81 1.33 1.87
CA THR A 88 -18.93 2.49 0.98
C THR A 88 -17.68 2.72 0.15
N ARG A 89 -16.49 2.59 0.75
CA ARG A 89 -15.22 3.01 0.13
C ARG A 89 -14.46 1.88 -0.56
N ILE A 90 -14.67 0.62 -0.16
CA ILE A 90 -13.95 -0.54 -0.70
C ILE A 90 -14.89 -1.63 -1.19
N LEU A 91 -15.77 -2.19 -0.34
CA LEU A 91 -16.47 -3.45 -0.65
C LEU A 91 -17.38 -3.34 -1.89
N ASN A 92 -18.06 -2.21 -2.07
CA ASN A 92 -18.89 -1.95 -3.27
C ASN A 92 -18.08 -1.79 -4.57
N ARG A 93 -16.74 -1.69 -4.49
CA ARG A 93 -15.83 -1.54 -5.63
C ARG A 93 -15.05 -2.83 -5.93
N VAL A 94 -15.24 -3.89 -5.15
CA VAL A 94 -14.57 -5.18 -5.38
C VAL A 94 -15.20 -5.86 -6.59
N GLN A 95 -14.34 -6.36 -7.49
CA GLN A 95 -14.76 -7.09 -8.68
C GLN A 95 -14.50 -8.58 -8.51
N GLU A 96 -15.45 -9.42 -8.91
CA GLU A 96 -15.23 -10.86 -9.10
C GLU A 96 -14.92 -11.10 -10.59
N LYS A 97 -13.71 -11.57 -10.89
CA LYS A 97 -13.33 -12.00 -12.25
C LYS A 97 -13.07 -13.51 -12.28
N GLU A 98 -13.31 -14.14 -13.42
CA GLU A 98 -12.85 -15.51 -13.68
C GLU A 98 -11.38 -15.50 -14.08
N GLU A 99 -10.59 -16.47 -13.58
CA GLU A 99 -9.14 -16.56 -13.81
C GLU A 99 -8.74 -16.57 -15.30
N THR A 100 -9.58 -17.12 -16.18
CA THR A 100 -9.38 -17.14 -17.64
C THR A 100 -9.45 -15.76 -18.31
N GLN A 101 -10.12 -14.77 -17.70
CA GLN A 101 -10.30 -13.44 -18.28
C GLN A 101 -9.14 -12.48 -17.93
N ILE A 102 -8.36 -12.78 -16.88
CA ILE A 102 -7.25 -11.93 -16.44
C ILE A 102 -6.03 -12.05 -17.37
N ALA A 103 -5.86 -13.20 -18.04
CA ALA A 103 -4.76 -13.43 -18.97
C ALA A 103 -4.86 -12.58 -20.25
N GLN A 104 -6.07 -12.22 -20.70
CA GLN A 104 -6.28 -11.41 -21.91
C GLN A 104 -6.03 -9.92 -21.66
N ASP A 105 -6.44 -9.38 -20.50
CA ASP A 105 -6.19 -7.98 -20.12
C ASP A 105 -4.67 -7.66 -19.96
N GLN A 106 -3.84 -8.67 -19.68
CA GLN A 106 -2.38 -8.50 -19.54
C GLN A 106 -1.59 -8.56 -20.86
N GLU A 107 -2.17 -9.07 -21.95
CA GLU A 107 -1.52 -9.07 -23.27
C GLU A 107 -1.73 -7.77 -24.07
N GLU A 108 -2.87 -7.09 -23.90
CA GLU A 108 -3.14 -5.82 -24.58
C GLU A 108 -2.28 -4.66 -24.04
N THR A 109 -1.91 -4.67 -22.76
CA THR A 109 -1.05 -3.61 -22.18
C THR A 109 0.43 -3.74 -22.54
N LYS A 110 0.87 -4.88 -23.09
CA LYS A 110 2.27 -5.10 -23.50
C LYS A 110 2.53 -4.81 -24.98
N SER A 111 1.47 -4.62 -25.78
CA SER A 111 1.57 -4.54 -27.25
C SER A 111 1.60 -3.13 -27.83
N GLN A 112 1.61 -2.07 -27.00
CA GLN A 112 1.66 -0.67 -27.47
C GLN A 112 3.02 0.05 -27.30
N SER A 113 4.06 -0.59 -26.77
CA SER A 113 5.39 0.04 -26.68
C SER A 113 6.37 -0.51 -27.73
N SER A 114 6.14 -0.27 -29.02
CA SER A 114 7.14 -0.49 -30.08
C SER A 114 6.89 0.35 -31.34
N PHE A 115 7.88 1.21 -31.66
CA PHE A 115 8.16 1.89 -32.95
C PHE A 115 7.23 3.04 -33.39
N SER A 116 7.65 4.23 -33.82
CA SER A 116 8.85 4.73 -34.54
C SER A 116 9.00 6.24 -34.23
N GLY A 117 10.13 6.95 -34.27
CA GLY A 117 11.30 6.85 -35.14
C GLY A 117 11.49 8.18 -35.90
N ALA A 118 12.58 8.88 -35.59
CA ALA A 118 13.35 9.85 -36.40
C ALA A 118 12.69 11.17 -36.91
N ASN A 119 13.31 12.31 -36.60
CA ASN A 119 14.15 12.97 -37.61
C ASN A 119 15.17 13.97 -37.04
N SER A 120 16.29 14.05 -37.76
CA SER A 120 17.54 14.75 -37.46
C SER A 120 17.64 16.16 -38.07
N ASP A 121 18.73 16.85 -37.70
CA ASP A 121 19.40 18.01 -38.32
C ASP A 121 18.86 19.44 -38.08
N ASN A 122 19.67 20.31 -37.45
CA ASN A 122 20.73 21.03 -38.16
C ASN A 122 21.65 21.90 -37.22
N THR A 123 22.96 21.75 -37.43
CA THR A 123 24.17 22.59 -37.20
C THR A 123 23.93 24.14 -37.13
N GLN A 124 24.70 25.05 -36.49
CA GLN A 124 26.16 25.19 -36.30
C GLN A 124 26.55 26.46 -35.47
N LYS A 125 27.66 26.36 -34.70
CA LYS A 125 28.68 27.40 -34.30
C LYS A 125 28.29 28.65 -33.48
N GLN A 126 28.86 28.78 -32.27
CA GLN A 126 30.06 29.61 -31.99
C GLN A 126 30.52 29.42 -30.52
N ALA A 127 31.84 29.39 -30.33
CA ALA A 127 32.57 29.44 -29.04
C ALA A 127 33.69 30.50 -29.19
N PRO A 128 34.52 30.84 -28.19
CA PRO A 128 34.47 30.60 -26.74
C PRO A 128 34.73 31.89 -25.91
N SER A 129 34.59 31.84 -24.59
CA SER A 129 35.40 32.66 -23.66
C SER A 129 35.41 32.06 -22.25
N ALA A 130 36.61 31.63 -21.84
CA ALA A 130 37.29 31.76 -20.55
C ALA A 130 36.49 31.68 -19.21
N THR A 131 36.98 31.18 -18.07
CA THR A 131 38.18 30.46 -17.59
C THR A 131 37.96 30.34 -16.06
N ASN A 132 38.31 29.20 -15.46
CA ASN A 132 38.53 28.94 -14.00
C ASN A 132 37.29 29.04 -13.06
N ALA A 133 37.14 28.24 -11.99
CA ALA A 133 38.12 27.53 -11.19
C ALA A 133 37.54 26.26 -10.53
N VAL A 134 38.46 25.30 -10.36
CA VAL A 134 38.44 24.12 -9.51
C VAL A 134 38.17 24.48 -8.04
N SER A 135 37.38 23.68 -7.31
CA SER A 135 37.77 23.09 -6.02
C SER A 135 36.75 22.06 -5.52
N ALA A 136 37.28 20.87 -5.24
CA ALA A 136 36.64 19.69 -4.68
C ALA A 136 36.52 19.80 -3.13
N PRO A 137 36.01 18.76 -2.44
CA PRO A 137 35.33 18.87 -1.14
C PRO A 137 36.30 18.89 0.04
N LYS A 138 35.87 19.50 1.17
CA LYS A 138 36.55 19.33 2.46
C LYS A 138 35.83 18.31 3.34
N ASN A 139 36.65 17.33 3.70
CA ASN A 139 36.44 16.21 4.60
C ASN A 139 36.64 16.64 6.08
N THR A 140 36.05 15.84 6.99
CA THR A 140 36.51 15.52 8.37
C THR A 140 36.74 16.62 9.42
N SER A 141 36.02 16.50 10.54
CA SER A 141 36.57 16.40 11.92
C SER A 141 35.44 16.01 12.87
N LYS A 142 35.52 14.82 13.47
CA LYS A 142 35.93 14.58 14.87
C LYS A 142 34.98 15.22 15.88
N ASP A 143 34.20 14.39 16.58
CA ASP A 143 34.29 14.40 18.03
C ASP A 143 33.96 13.04 18.65
N LEU A 144 34.84 12.67 19.57
CA LEU A 144 35.04 11.36 20.14
C LEU A 144 34.73 11.50 21.63
N TYR A 145 33.50 11.20 22.06
CA TYR A 145 33.21 11.08 23.49
C TYR A 145 33.30 9.61 23.88
N ARG A 146 34.39 9.28 24.57
CA ARG A 146 34.62 8.02 25.26
C ARG A 146 34.37 8.30 26.74
N GLU A 147 33.35 7.67 27.31
CA GLU A 147 33.08 7.73 28.75
C GLU A 147 34.19 7.01 29.56
N PRO A 148 34.44 7.43 30.81
CA PRO A 148 35.39 6.74 31.68
C PRO A 148 34.78 5.44 32.21
N ILE A 149 35.60 4.39 32.25
CA ILE A 149 35.32 3.15 32.98
C ILE A 149 35.81 3.34 34.42
N GLU A 150 35.04 2.78 35.35
CA GLU A 150 35.25 2.67 36.81
C GLU A 150 36.67 2.28 37.25
#